data_AF-F6QP81-F1
#
_entry.id   AF-F6QP81-F1
#
_cell.length_a   1.000
_cell.length_b   1.000
_cell.length_c   1.000
_cell.angle_alpha   90.00
_cell.angle_beta   90.00
_cell.angle_gamma   90.00
#
_symmetry.space_group_name_H-M   'P 1'
#
loop_
_entity.id
_entity.type
_entity.pdbx_description
1 polymer ?
#
loop_
_entity_poly.entity_id
_entity_poly.type
_entity_poly.pdbx_seq_one_letter_code
_entity_poly.pdbx_strand_id
1 'polypeptide(L)'
;MTEIELLEVRNVGKQWEGWVKASLVGCPEQLSVKKSLIAQQFGQSLVRQTSFVNLSRTVRAIMEDRATVTPMLRDIENIDLKSMGSQAFYANTESEDQDTDLNSELIKELKDLLNKRANVDMFVEWLDNVVDQKV
;
A
#
# COMPACT_ATOMS: atom_id res chain seq x y z
N MET A 1 4.39 -1.70 -19.56
CA MET A 1 5.49 -0.90 -19.01
C MET A 1 6.49 -1.84 -18.35
N THR A 2 7.71 -1.91 -18.85
CA THR A 2 8.76 -2.84 -18.38
C THR A 2 9.34 -2.38 -17.03
N GLU A 3 10.19 -3.21 -16.40
CA GLU A 3 10.89 -2.84 -15.16
C GLU A 3 11.92 -1.73 -15.41
N ILE A 4 12.56 -1.75 -16.59
CA ILE A 4 13.52 -0.75 -17.03
C ILE A 4 12.86 0.63 -17.15
N GLU A 5 11.68 0.69 -17.76
CA GLU A 5 10.92 1.94 -17.90
C GLU A 5 10.52 2.54 -16.53
N LEU A 6 10.21 1.71 -15.52
CA LEU A 6 9.96 2.22 -14.16
C LEU A 6 11.24 2.81 -13.56
N LEU A 7 12.38 2.14 -13.72
CA LEU A 7 13.66 2.65 -13.20
C LEU A 7 14.04 3.98 -13.85
N GLU A 8 13.79 4.12 -15.16
CA GLU A 8 14.00 5.38 -15.89
C GLU A 8 13.11 6.51 -15.34
N VAL A 9 11.80 6.26 -15.16
CA VAL A 9 10.89 7.26 -14.58
C VAL A 9 11.31 7.63 -13.15
N ARG A 10 11.77 6.67 -12.35
CA ARG A 10 12.30 6.94 -11.00
C ARG A 10 13.54 7.82 -11.05
N ASN A 11 14.45 7.56 -11.98
CA ASN A 11 15.67 8.34 -12.15
C ASN A 11 15.36 9.77 -12.59
N VAL A 12 14.42 9.94 -13.52
CA VAL A 12 13.87 11.26 -13.91
C VAL A 12 13.30 11.96 -12.68
N GLY A 13 12.45 11.31 -11.89
CA GLY A 13 11.87 11.89 -10.67
C GLY A 13 12.91 12.37 -9.66
N LYS A 14 14.02 11.63 -9.50
CA LYS A 14 15.14 12.01 -8.61
C LYS A 14 15.95 13.19 -9.13
N GLN A 15 16.16 13.29 -10.44
CA GLN A 15 16.97 14.34 -11.05
C GLN A 15 16.17 15.60 -11.40
N TRP A 16 14.85 15.48 -11.49
CA TRP A 16 13.93 16.54 -11.91
C TRP A 16 14.12 17.87 -11.17
N GLU A 17 14.20 17.83 -9.84
CA GLU A 17 14.40 19.05 -9.03
C GLU A 17 15.72 19.74 -9.37
N GLY A 18 16.80 18.96 -9.56
CA GLY A 18 18.11 19.48 -9.94
C GLY A 18 18.10 20.12 -11.32
N TRP A 19 17.45 19.50 -12.29
CA TRP A 19 17.30 20.06 -13.65
C TRP A 19 16.49 21.34 -13.66
N VAL A 20 15.38 21.39 -12.92
CA VAL A 20 14.57 22.60 -12.83
C VAL A 20 15.35 23.72 -12.15
N LYS A 21 16.06 23.44 -11.04
CA LYS A 21 16.92 24.43 -10.37
C LYS A 21 18.01 24.98 -11.30
N ALA A 22 18.69 24.10 -12.06
CA ALA A 22 19.70 24.52 -13.03
C ALA A 22 19.11 25.40 -14.14
N SER A 23 17.88 25.13 -14.60
CA SER A 23 17.21 25.94 -15.62
C SER A 23 16.77 27.32 -15.13
N LEU A 24 16.72 27.54 -13.81
CA LEU A 24 16.27 28.78 -13.18
C LEU A 24 17.42 29.75 -12.86
N VAL A 25 18.66 29.38 -13.19
CA VAL A 25 19.83 30.26 -13.02
C VAL A 25 19.62 31.53 -13.86
N GLY A 26 19.71 32.70 -13.21
CA GLY A 26 19.47 34.00 -13.84
C GLY A 26 18.00 34.45 -13.88
N CYS A 27 17.07 33.64 -13.36
CA CYS A 27 15.66 34.04 -13.21
C CYS A 27 15.42 34.84 -11.91
N PRO A 28 14.35 35.65 -11.85
CA PRO A 28 13.95 36.34 -10.62
C PRO A 28 13.70 35.36 -9.46
N GLU A 29 14.16 35.72 -8.27
CA GLU A 29 14.12 34.85 -7.09
C GLU A 29 12.71 34.33 -6.76
N GLN A 30 11.69 35.19 -6.87
CA GLN A 30 10.30 34.81 -6.65
C GLN A 30 9.80 33.72 -7.60
N LEU A 31 10.26 33.75 -8.86
CA LEU A 31 9.92 32.72 -9.86
C LEU A 31 10.65 31.42 -9.54
N SER A 32 11.92 31.52 -9.18
CA SER A 32 12.78 30.39 -8.83
C SER A 32 12.26 29.63 -7.61
N VAL A 33 11.80 30.34 -6.58
CA VAL A 33 11.20 29.75 -5.37
C VAL A 33 9.93 28.97 -5.71
N LYS A 34 8.99 29.59 -6.43
CA LYS A 34 7.71 28.94 -6.77
C LYS A 34 7.91 27.70 -7.66
N LYS A 35 8.76 27.79 -8.68
CA LYS A 35 9.03 26.66 -9.59
C LYS A 35 9.81 25.54 -8.91
N SER A 36 10.71 25.86 -7.97
CA SER A 36 11.44 24.84 -7.20
C SER A 36 10.50 24.01 -6.33
N LEU A 37 9.50 24.63 -5.69
CA LEU A 37 8.53 23.92 -4.85
C LEU A 37 7.67 22.95 -5.68
N ILE A 38 7.17 23.40 -6.83
CA ILE A 38 6.41 22.53 -7.75
C ILE A 38 7.31 21.41 -8.29
N ALA A 39 8.57 21.70 -8.60
CA ALA A 39 9.50 20.68 -9.07
C ALA A 39 9.75 19.60 -8.01
N GLN A 40 9.96 20.00 -6.75
CA GLN A 40 10.12 19.07 -5.66
C GLN A 40 8.88 18.17 -5.49
N GLN A 41 7.67 18.76 -5.47
CA GLN A 41 6.43 18.00 -5.35
C GLN A 41 6.22 17.03 -6.52
N PHE A 42 6.50 17.47 -7.74
CA PHE A 42 6.37 16.63 -8.93
C PHE A 42 7.36 15.46 -8.92
N GLY A 43 8.64 15.73 -8.62
CA GLY A 43 9.68 14.70 -8.52
C GLY A 43 9.34 13.65 -7.45
N GLN A 44 8.88 14.09 -6.27
CA GLN A 44 8.40 13.20 -5.22
C GLN A 44 7.20 12.36 -5.67
N SER A 45 6.23 12.97 -6.38
CA SER A 45 5.07 12.25 -6.91
C SER A 45 5.47 11.16 -7.90
N LEU A 46 6.41 11.44 -8.82
CA LEU A 46 6.93 10.46 -9.77
C LEU A 46 7.60 9.27 -9.06
N VAL A 47 8.45 9.53 -8.07
CA VAL A 47 9.12 8.48 -7.29
C VAL A 47 8.11 7.64 -6.52
N ARG A 48 7.11 8.29 -5.89
CA ARG A 48 6.04 7.62 -5.15
C ARG A 48 5.22 6.72 -6.07
N GLN A 49 4.75 7.26 -7.20
CA GLN A 49 3.90 6.51 -8.13
C GLN A 49 4.65 5.33 -8.76
N THR A 50 5.92 5.52 -9.10
CA THR A 50 6.78 4.43 -9.59
C THR A 50 6.96 3.34 -8.54
N SER A 51 7.21 3.73 -7.28
CA SER A 51 7.34 2.77 -6.17
C SER A 51 6.04 2.00 -5.93
N PHE A 52 4.89 2.67 -6.02
CA PHE A 52 3.57 2.04 -5.92
C PHE A 52 3.36 1.00 -7.03
N VAL A 53 3.68 1.34 -8.27
CA VAL A 53 3.56 0.38 -9.40
C VAL A 53 4.51 -0.81 -9.22
N ASN A 54 5.71 -0.58 -8.69
CA ASN A 54 6.61 -1.70 -8.39
C ASN A 54 6.03 -2.61 -7.30
N LEU A 55 5.53 -2.02 -6.21
CA LEU A 55 4.89 -2.75 -5.13
C LEU A 55 3.70 -3.56 -5.64
N SER A 56 2.83 -2.97 -6.46
CA SER A 56 1.65 -3.68 -7.00
C SER A 56 2.05 -4.89 -7.85
N ARG A 57 3.14 -4.79 -8.61
CA ARG A 57 3.69 -5.92 -9.37
C ARG A 57 4.24 -7.01 -8.45
N THR A 58 5.02 -6.63 -7.44
CA THR A 58 5.56 -7.59 -6.46
C THR A 58 4.43 -8.33 -5.74
N VAL A 59 3.42 -7.60 -5.26
CA VAL A 59 2.24 -8.19 -4.62
C VAL A 59 1.51 -9.13 -5.56
N ARG A 60 1.34 -8.75 -6.84
CA ARG A 60 0.70 -9.64 -7.84
C ARG A 60 1.48 -10.93 -8.04
N ALA A 61 2.79 -10.85 -8.19
CA ALA A 61 3.63 -12.04 -8.33
C ALA A 61 3.57 -12.95 -7.08
N ILE A 62 3.54 -12.35 -5.89
CA ILE A 62 3.41 -13.09 -4.62
C ILE A 62 2.04 -13.77 -4.50
N MET A 63 0.95 -13.08 -4.86
CA MET A 63 -0.42 -13.63 -4.77
C MET A 63 -0.67 -14.75 -5.79
N GLU A 64 0.05 -14.76 -6.91
CA GLU A 64 0.02 -15.85 -7.90
C GLU A 64 0.84 -17.08 -7.46
N ASP A 65 1.83 -16.91 -6.58
CA ASP A 65 2.70 -18.00 -6.11
C ASP A 65 2.09 -18.79 -4.94
N ARG A 66 1.70 -20.04 -5.20
CA ARG A 66 1.15 -20.94 -4.18
C ARG A 66 2.18 -21.33 -3.11
N ALA A 67 3.48 -21.32 -3.40
CA ALA A 67 4.50 -21.61 -2.40
C ALA A 67 4.56 -20.51 -1.33
N THR A 68 4.18 -19.28 -1.68
CA THR A 68 4.11 -18.15 -0.75
C THR A 68 2.73 -18.00 -0.10
N VAL A 69 1.64 -18.20 -0.85
CA VAL A 69 0.26 -18.08 -0.32
C VAL A 69 -0.09 -19.19 0.68
N THR A 70 0.43 -20.42 0.50
CA THR A 70 0.07 -21.55 1.38
C THR A 70 0.59 -21.36 2.81
N PRO A 71 1.85 -20.92 3.04
CA PRO A 71 2.30 -20.48 4.36
C PRO A 71 1.45 -19.34 4.94
N MET A 72 1.10 -18.32 4.15
CA MET A 72 0.25 -17.22 4.63
C MET A 72 -1.09 -17.73 5.16
N LEU A 73 -1.74 -18.66 4.46
CA LEU A 73 -2.97 -19.30 4.92
C LEU A 73 -2.77 -20.02 6.27
N ARG A 74 -1.67 -20.76 6.42
CA ARG A 74 -1.33 -21.44 7.68
C ARG A 74 -1.09 -20.44 8.82
N ASP A 75 -0.43 -19.33 8.55
CA ASP A 75 -0.20 -18.29 9.56
C ASP A 75 -1.53 -17.68 10.02
N ILE A 76 -2.47 -17.47 9.10
CA ILE A 76 -3.83 -16.98 9.42
C ILE A 76 -4.65 -18.05 10.17
N GLU A 77 -4.45 -19.34 9.91
CA GLU A 77 -5.07 -20.42 10.69
C GLU A 77 -4.62 -20.45 12.15
N ASN A 78 -3.40 -19.97 12.43
CA ASN A 78 -2.86 -19.89 13.78
C ASN A 78 -3.24 -18.61 14.53
N ILE A 79 -4.02 -17.70 13.92
CA ILE A 79 -4.50 -16.49 14.60
C ILE A 79 -5.56 -16.89 15.62
N ASP A 80 -5.19 -16.82 16.90
CA ASP A 80 -6.12 -16.98 18.01
C ASP A 80 -6.74 -15.61 18.38
N LEU A 81 -7.91 -15.34 17.82
CA LEU A 81 -8.67 -14.12 18.09
C LEU A 81 -9.09 -13.98 19.56
N LYS A 82 -9.26 -15.09 20.29
CA LYS A 82 -9.73 -15.06 21.68
C LYS A 82 -8.65 -14.57 22.63
N SER A 83 -7.40 -15.01 22.43
CA SER A 83 -6.27 -14.49 23.21
C SER A 83 -5.91 -13.06 22.84
N MET A 84 -6.11 -12.66 21.58
CA MET A 84 -5.88 -11.28 21.11
C MET A 84 -6.89 -10.30 21.72
N GLY A 85 -8.18 -10.65 21.75
CA GLY A 85 -9.22 -9.87 22.44
C GLY A 85 -8.94 -9.74 23.95
N SER A 86 -8.53 -10.83 24.60
CA SER A 86 -8.17 -10.83 26.03
C SER A 86 -6.95 -9.97 26.37
N GLN A 87 -6.04 -9.72 25.42
CA GLN A 87 -4.90 -8.80 25.59
C GLN A 87 -5.26 -7.35 25.22
N ALA A 88 -6.22 -7.14 24.31
CA ALA A 88 -6.81 -5.84 23.99
C ALA A 88 -7.80 -5.33 25.07
N PHE A 89 -8.28 -6.20 25.95
CA PHE A 89 -9.10 -5.91 27.15
C PHE A 89 -8.53 -4.76 28.02
N TYR A 90 -7.21 -4.63 28.09
CA TYR A 90 -6.56 -3.54 28.84
C TYR A 90 -6.57 -2.19 28.11
N ALA A 91 -6.95 -2.15 26.83
CA ALA A 91 -6.83 -0.99 25.96
C ALA A 91 -8.17 -0.35 25.53
N ASN A 92 -9.30 -1.07 25.50
CA ASN A 92 -10.62 -0.50 25.16
C ASN A 92 -11.76 -1.33 25.77
N THR A 93 -12.71 -0.68 26.47
CA THR A 93 -13.64 -1.36 27.40
C THR A 93 -15.12 -1.36 26.99
N GLU A 94 -15.50 -1.04 25.74
CA GLU A 94 -16.93 -0.81 25.42
C GLU A 94 -17.53 -1.55 24.20
N SER A 95 -16.82 -2.45 23.52
CA SER A 95 -17.39 -3.10 22.31
C SER A 95 -16.83 -4.50 21.96
N GLU A 96 -16.49 -5.33 22.96
CA GLU A 96 -15.77 -6.60 22.76
C GLU A 96 -16.49 -7.63 21.86
N ASP A 97 -17.80 -7.81 21.99
CA ASP A 97 -18.50 -8.86 21.24
C ASP A 97 -18.67 -8.51 19.75
N GLN A 98 -18.98 -7.24 19.45
CA GLN A 98 -19.12 -6.78 18.06
C GLN A 98 -17.78 -6.69 17.34
N ASP A 99 -16.73 -6.19 18.01
CA ASP A 99 -15.41 -6.09 17.39
C ASP A 99 -14.78 -7.47 17.14
N THR A 100 -15.02 -8.44 18.02
CA THR A 100 -14.51 -9.81 17.85
C THR A 100 -15.22 -10.54 16.71
N ASP A 101 -16.55 -10.39 16.59
CA ASP A 101 -17.33 -10.97 15.49
C ASP A 101 -16.93 -10.37 14.13
N LEU A 102 -16.80 -9.04 14.04
CA LEU A 102 -16.34 -8.36 12.82
C LEU A 102 -14.92 -8.79 12.43
N ASN A 103 -13.99 -8.88 13.39
CA ASN A 103 -12.63 -9.32 13.10
C ASN A 103 -12.59 -10.80 12.64
N SER A 104 -13.48 -11.64 13.16
CA SER A 104 -13.60 -13.04 12.74
C SER A 104 -14.13 -13.16 11.30
N GLU A 105 -15.07 -12.30 10.91
CA GLU A 105 -15.62 -12.22 9.57
C GLU A 105 -14.57 -11.73 8.57
N LEU A 106 -13.81 -10.69 8.90
CA LEU A 106 -12.71 -10.18 8.09
C LEU A 106 -11.62 -11.23 7.83
N ILE A 107 -11.24 -11.98 8.85
CA ILE A 107 -10.25 -13.07 8.70
C ILE A 107 -10.80 -14.20 7.83
N LYS A 108 -12.09 -14.51 7.95
CA LYS A 108 -12.74 -15.52 7.12
C LYS A 108 -12.77 -15.08 5.65
N GLU A 109 -13.12 -13.84 5.37
CA GLU A 109 -13.11 -13.28 4.01
C GLU A 109 -11.70 -13.26 3.41
N LEU A 110 -10.69 -12.88 4.20
CA LEU A 110 -9.29 -12.93 3.79
C LEU A 110 -8.85 -14.36 3.44
N LYS A 111 -9.22 -15.37 4.26
CA LYS A 111 -8.96 -16.79 3.96
C LYS A 111 -9.63 -17.23 2.67
N ASP A 112 -10.87 -16.82 2.44
CA ASP A 112 -11.61 -17.15 1.23
C ASP A 112 -10.95 -16.56 -0.02
N LEU A 113 -10.46 -15.32 0.05
CA LEU A 113 -9.72 -14.68 -1.04
C LEU A 113 -8.42 -15.42 -1.37
N LEU A 114 -7.63 -15.77 -0.35
CA LEU A 114 -6.39 -16.52 -0.51
C LEU A 114 -6.63 -17.94 -1.05
N ASN A 115 -7.72 -18.59 -0.65
CA ASN A 115 -8.10 -19.92 -1.15
C ASN A 115 -8.56 -19.90 -2.61
N LYS A 116 -9.35 -18.90 -3.00
CA LYS A 116 -9.93 -18.76 -4.35
C LYS A 116 -8.91 -18.34 -5.42
N ARG A 117 -7.63 -18.17 -5.07
CA ARG A 117 -6.61 -17.55 -5.95
C ARG A 117 -7.08 -16.17 -6.45
N ALA A 118 -7.66 -15.37 -5.55
CA ALA A 118 -8.06 -14.01 -5.87
C ALA A 118 -6.86 -13.23 -6.44
N ASN A 119 -7.11 -12.42 -7.46
CA ASN A 119 -6.09 -11.52 -7.98
C ASN A 119 -6.00 -10.26 -7.09
N VAL A 120 -4.96 -9.45 -7.29
CA VAL A 120 -4.74 -8.23 -6.51
C VAL A 120 -5.93 -7.27 -6.55
N ASP A 121 -6.63 -7.21 -7.69
CA ASP A 121 -7.75 -6.28 -7.86
C ASP A 121 -8.93 -6.66 -6.95
N MET A 122 -9.18 -7.96 -6.75
CA MET A 122 -10.18 -8.45 -5.78
C MET A 122 -9.77 -8.18 -4.32
N PHE A 123 -8.47 -8.20 -4.00
CA PHE A 123 -7.99 -7.82 -2.67
C PHE A 123 -8.17 -6.31 -2.40
N VAL A 124 -7.97 -5.48 -3.42
CA VAL A 124 -8.20 -4.03 -3.32
C VAL A 124 -9.68 -3.74 -3.12
N GLU A 125 -10.56 -4.35 -3.92
CA GLU A 125 -12.02 -4.20 -3.77
C GLU A 125 -12.51 -4.67 -2.40
N TRP A 126 -11.98 -5.78 -1.89
CA TRP A 126 -12.29 -6.22 -0.53
C TRP A 126 -11.83 -5.20 0.51
N LEU A 127 -10.58 -4.70 0.43
CA LEU A 127 -10.07 -3.70 1.37
C LEU A 127 -10.91 -2.41 1.35
N ASP A 128 -11.35 -1.95 0.19
CA ASP A 128 -12.23 -0.77 0.08
C ASP A 128 -13.56 -1.02 0.82
N ASN A 129 -14.18 -2.19 0.65
CA ASN A 129 -15.39 -2.57 1.38
C ASN A 129 -15.16 -2.65 2.91
N VAL A 130 -14.00 -3.16 3.35
CA VAL A 130 -13.66 -3.23 4.78
C VAL A 130 -13.51 -1.84 5.39
N VAL A 131 -12.89 -0.91 4.66
CA VAL A 131 -12.75 0.49 5.11
C VAL A 131 -14.13 1.16 5.19
N ASP A 132 -14.98 0.98 4.19
CA ASP A 132 -16.34 1.53 4.16
C ASP A 132 -17.23 0.97 5.28
N GLN A 133 -17.00 -0.26 5.74
CA GLN A 133 -17.72 -0.84 6.88
C GLN A 133 -17.24 -0.32 8.26
N LYS A 134 -16.01 0.19 8.33
CA LYS A 134 -15.36 0.66 9.58
C LYS A 134 -15.48 2.18 9.80
N VAL A 135 -15.92 2.95 8.80
CA VAL A 135 -16.10 4.42 8.83
C VAL A 135 -17.57 4.78 9.00
#